data_AF-A0A6V8Q7V0-F1
#
_entry.id   AF-A0A6V8Q7V0-F1
#
_cell.length_a   1.000
_cell.length_b   1.000
_cell.length_c   1.000
_cell.angle_alpha   90.00
_cell.angle_beta   90.00
_cell.angle_gamma   90.00
#
_symmetry.space_group_name_H-M   'P 1'
#
loop_
_entity.id
_entity.type
_entity.pdbx_description
1 polymer ?
#
loop_
_entity_poly.entity_id
_entity_poly.type
_entity_poly.pdbx_seq_one_letter_code
_entity_poly.pdbx_strand_id
1 'polypeptide(L)'
;TKEYWNYIVTIKHRVMEGKEAIVKATLSEPDEIRKSKIDENVFLYYKREDKLYCAIARHNGEDGFLITTYPTDKVKEGGIVWTKYRLLPQGNGHSRYMVW
;
A
#
# COMPACT_ATOMS: atom_id res chain seq x y z
N THR A 1 5.58 -6.56 13.77
CA THR A 1 6.56 -6.47 14.88
C THR A 1 7.93 -6.12 14.33
N LYS A 2 8.87 -5.65 15.17
CA LYS A 2 10.25 -5.33 14.76
C LYS A 2 10.99 -6.55 14.19
N GLU A 3 10.78 -7.73 14.77
CA GLU A 3 11.35 -8.98 14.27
C GLU A 3 10.85 -9.33 12.86
N TYR A 4 9.55 -9.17 12.60
CA TYR A 4 9.02 -9.45 11.27
C TYR A 4 9.51 -8.45 10.22
N TRP A 5 9.67 -7.17 10.61
CA TRP A 5 10.30 -6.17 9.75
C TRP A 5 11.73 -6.58 9.40
N ASN A 6 12.53 -6.98 10.41
CA ASN A 6 13.88 -7.48 10.19
C ASN A 6 13.91 -8.69 9.24
N TYR A 7 12.96 -9.62 9.36
CA TYR A 7 12.84 -10.75 8.46
C TYR A 7 12.53 -10.32 7.01
N ILE A 8 11.64 -9.34 6.81
CA ILE A 8 11.36 -8.79 5.48
C ILE A 8 12.63 -8.20 4.87
N VAL A 9 13.34 -7.33 5.60
CA VAL A 9 14.48 -6.58 5.05
C VAL A 9 15.78 -7.37 5.02
N THR A 10 15.91 -8.49 5.71
CA THR A 10 17.13 -9.31 5.66
C THR A 10 16.97 -10.54 4.78
N ILE A 11 15.78 -11.16 4.73
CA ILE A 11 15.56 -12.44 4.04
C ILE A 11 14.75 -12.27 2.75
N LYS A 12 13.60 -11.59 2.79
CA LYS A 12 12.69 -11.54 1.63
C LYS A 12 13.10 -10.48 0.60
N HIS A 13 13.37 -9.27 1.07
CA HIS A 13 13.50 -8.08 0.23
C HIS A 13 14.55 -7.13 0.81
N ARG A 14 15.85 -7.45 0.62
CA ARG A 14 16.96 -6.62 1.11
C ARG A 14 16.91 -5.16 0.68
N VAL A 15 16.34 -4.91 -0.50
CA VAL A 15 16.09 -3.56 -1.03
C VAL A 15 15.17 -2.68 -0.16
N MET A 16 14.49 -3.26 0.82
CA MET A 16 13.63 -2.56 1.77
C MET A 16 14.34 -2.12 3.06
N GLU A 17 15.63 -2.44 3.23
CA GLU A 17 16.43 -1.90 4.33
C GLU A 17 16.42 -0.36 4.32
N GLY A 18 16.19 0.26 5.48
CA GLY A 18 16.06 1.72 5.61
C GLY A 18 14.77 2.33 5.04
N LYS A 19 13.85 1.52 4.48
CA LYS A 19 12.63 1.99 3.80
C LYS A 19 11.37 1.93 4.66
N GLU A 20 11.49 1.95 5.98
CA GLU A 20 10.33 1.85 6.86
C GLU A 20 9.36 3.03 6.69
N ALA A 21 9.89 4.25 6.50
CA ALA A 21 9.08 5.44 6.30
C ALA A 21 8.20 5.36 5.05
N ILE A 22 8.74 4.89 3.91
CA ILE A 22 7.97 4.74 2.69
C ILE A 22 6.91 3.63 2.81
N VAL A 23 7.18 2.57 3.58
CA VAL A 23 6.18 1.52 3.84
C VAL A 23 5.03 2.07 4.69
N LYS A 24 5.32 2.85 5.72
CA LYS A 24 4.29 3.54 6.52
C LYS A 24 3.44 4.45 5.64
N ALA A 25 4.09 5.29 4.82
CA ALA A 25 3.40 6.17 3.89
C ALA A 25 2.57 5.41 2.84
N THR A 26 3.05 4.24 2.38
CA THR A 26 2.30 3.38 1.44
C THR A 26 1.02 2.83 2.07
N LEU A 27 1.04 2.54 3.38
CA LEU A 27 -0.13 2.04 4.10
C LEU A 27 -1.10 3.16 4.51
N SER A 28 -0.60 4.33 4.91
CA SER A 28 -1.44 5.45 5.38
C SER A 28 -1.96 6.33 4.25
N GLU A 29 -1.15 6.56 3.21
CA GLU A 29 -1.44 7.47 2.10
C GLU A 29 -1.09 6.81 0.75
N PRO A 30 -1.74 5.68 0.41
CA PRO A 30 -1.56 5.02 -0.88
C PRO A 30 -2.03 5.93 -2.02
N ASP A 31 -1.57 5.65 -3.24
CA ASP A 31 -2.15 6.16 -4.48
C ASP A 31 -3.21 5.20 -5.03
N GLU A 32 -3.11 3.90 -4.71
CA GLU A 32 -4.06 2.87 -5.11
C GLU A 32 -4.12 1.74 -4.09
N ILE A 33 -5.33 1.25 -3.82
CA ILE A 33 -5.59 0.08 -2.98
C ILE A 33 -6.32 -0.96 -3.83
N ARG A 34 -5.81 -2.19 -3.82
CA ARG A 34 -6.46 -3.36 -4.42
C ARG A 34 -6.77 -4.41 -3.37
N LYS A 35 -7.91 -5.08 -3.51
CA LYS A 35 -8.25 -6.31 -2.81
C LYS A 35 -7.65 -7.49 -3.58
N SER A 36 -7.02 -8.42 -2.86
CA SER A 36 -6.51 -9.66 -3.44
C SER A 36 -7.65 -10.47 -4.08
N LYS A 37 -7.35 -11.16 -5.18
CA LYS A 37 -8.31 -12.07 -5.84
C LYS A 37 -8.51 -13.38 -5.06
N ILE A 38 -7.57 -13.73 -4.18
CA ILE A 38 -7.49 -15.06 -3.54
C ILE A 38 -7.94 -15.01 -2.08
N ASP A 39 -7.61 -13.94 -1.35
CA ASP A 39 -7.92 -13.80 0.07
C ASP A 39 -8.60 -12.46 0.29
N GLU A 40 -9.86 -12.50 0.73
CA GLU A 40 -10.68 -11.31 0.90
C GLU A 40 -10.19 -10.37 2.01
N ASN A 41 -9.35 -10.88 2.91
CA ASN A 41 -8.79 -10.10 4.00
C ASN A 41 -7.43 -9.48 3.61
N VAL A 42 -6.93 -9.76 2.41
CA VAL A 42 -5.62 -9.28 1.94
C VAL A 42 -5.77 -8.11 0.97
N PHE A 43 -5.08 -7.03 1.28
CA PHE A 43 -5.08 -5.78 0.53
C PHE A 43 -3.66 -5.43 0.10
N LEU A 44 -3.56 -4.86 -1.10
CA LEU A 44 -2.33 -4.43 -1.73
C LEU A 44 -2.39 -2.91 -1.87
N TYR A 45 -1.48 -2.24 -1.19
CA TYR A 45 -1.34 -0.81 -1.14
C TYR A 45 -0.19 -0.41 -2.05
N TYR A 46 -0.45 0.54 -2.95
CA TYR A 46 0.52 1.02 -3.92
C TYR A 46 0.77 2.50 -3.74
N LYS A 47 2.05 2.89 -3.74
CA LYS A 47 2.47 4.28 -3.70
C LYS A 47 3.62 4.53 -4.67
N ARG A 48 3.52 5.60 -5.46
CA ARG A 48 4.54 6.04 -6.40
C ARG A 48 5.40 7.12 -5.75
N GLU A 49 6.70 6.85 -5.62
CA GLU A 49 7.73 7.82 -5.28
C GLU A 49 8.84 7.76 -6.34
N ASP A 50 10.08 7.46 -5.96
CA ASP A 50 11.16 7.11 -6.89
C ASP A 50 10.87 5.81 -7.66
N LYS A 51 10.13 4.90 -7.03
CA LYS A 51 9.66 3.62 -7.57
C LYS A 51 8.19 3.41 -7.18
N LEU A 52 7.55 2.39 -7.75
CA LEU A 52 6.28 1.92 -7.21
C LEU A 52 6.56 0.97 -6.06
N TYR A 53 6.08 1.32 -4.87
CA TYR A 53 6.15 0.47 -3.70
C TYR A 53 4.82 -0.25 -3.52
N CYS A 54 4.89 -1.54 -3.23
CA CYS A 54 3.75 -2.36 -2.87
C CYS A 54 3.90 -2.80 -1.42
N ALA A 55 2.90 -2.52 -0.59
CA ALA A 55 2.77 -3.08 0.75
C ALA A 55 1.54 -3.99 0.78
N ILE A 56 1.72 -5.23 1.21
CA ILE A 56 0.63 -6.22 1.29
C ILE A 56 0.32 -6.41 2.76
N ALA A 57 -0.93 -6.14 3.16
CA ALA A 57 -1.39 -6.31 4.52
C ALA A 57 -2.62 -7.21 4.56
N ARG A 58 -2.75 -7.98 5.64
CA ARG A 58 -3.98 -8.68 5.99
C ARG A 58 -4.70 -7.91 7.08
N HIS A 59 -6.01 -7.71 6.92
CA HIS A 59 -6.87 -7.05 7.88
C HIS A 59 -7.83 -8.05 8.53
N ASN A 60 -8.04 -7.92 9.82
CA ASN A 60 -8.98 -8.70 10.61
C ASN A 60 -9.83 -7.71 11.43
N GLY A 61 -10.80 -7.06 10.79
CA GLY A 61 -11.58 -5.98 11.40
C GLY A 61 -10.79 -4.67 11.43
N GLU A 62 -10.64 -4.09 12.62
CA GLU A 62 -9.89 -2.83 12.83
C GLU A 62 -8.37 -3.04 12.94
N ASP A 63 -7.94 -4.29 13.13
CA ASP A 63 -6.55 -4.67 13.23
C ASP A 63 -6.02 -5.25 11.92
N GLY A 64 -4.69 -5.24 11.76
CA GLY A 64 -4.04 -5.87 10.64
C GLY A 64 -2.54 -6.03 10.82
N PHE A 65 -1.92 -6.73 9.88
CA PHE A 65 -0.47 -6.88 9.85
C PHE A 65 0.08 -6.86 8.43
N LEU A 66 1.29 -6.31 8.30
CA LEU A 66 2.06 -6.34 7.07
C LEU A 66 2.53 -7.78 6.79
N ILE A 67 2.17 -8.32 5.62
CA ILE A 67 2.64 -9.62 5.12
C ILE A 67 4.00 -9.48 4.44
N THR A 68 4.13 -8.48 3.56
CA THR A 68 5.39 -8.19 2.87
C THR A 68 5.33 -6.82 2.21
N THR A 69 6.48 -6.32 1.77
CA THR A 69 6.58 -5.12 0.97
C THR A 69 7.80 -5.16 0.06
N TYR A 70 7.68 -4.59 -1.14
CA TYR A 70 8.72 -4.60 -2.16
C TYR A 70 8.47 -3.51 -3.20
N PRO A 71 9.52 -3.02 -3.88
CA PRO A 71 9.36 -2.24 -5.09
C PRO A 71 8.90 -3.14 -6.25
N THR A 72 8.07 -2.62 -7.14
CA THR A 72 7.56 -3.29 -8.33
C THR A 72 7.51 -2.30 -9.49
N ASP A 73 7.36 -2.77 -10.73
CA ASP A 73 7.15 -1.90 -11.88
C ASP A 73 5.65 -1.77 -12.22
N LYS A 74 4.84 -2.72 -11.76
CA LYS A 74 3.43 -2.88 -12.14
C LYS A 74 2.53 -3.10 -10.93
N VAL A 75 1.31 -2.59 -11.04
CA VAL A 75 0.23 -2.86 -10.09
C VAL A 75 -0.39 -4.23 -10.42
N LYS A 76 -0.43 -5.16 -9.46
CA LYS A 76 -0.99 -6.51 -9.67
C LYS A 76 -2.49 -6.45 -9.89
N GLU A 77 -3.02 -7.24 -10.83
CA GLU A 77 -4.46 -7.34 -11.04
C GLU A 77 -5.22 -7.76 -9.77
N GLY A 78 -6.38 -7.16 -9.54
CA GLY A 78 -7.20 -7.38 -8.35
C GLY A 78 -8.43 -6.48 -8.35
N GLY A 79 -9.30 -6.64 -7.34
CA GLY A 79 -10.45 -5.75 -7.17
C GLY A 79 -9.97 -4.36 -6.78
N ILE A 80 -10.32 -3.33 -7.53
CA ILE A 80 -9.94 -1.95 -7.19
C ILE A 80 -10.82 -1.50 -6.03
N VAL A 81 -10.19 -1.18 -4.90
CA VAL A 81 -10.87 -0.68 -3.70
C VAL A 81 -10.91 0.83 -3.74
N TRP A 82 -9.78 1.47 -4.04
CA TRP A 82 -9.66 2.93 -4.09
C TRP A 82 -8.48 3.35 -4.95
N THR A 83 -8.57 4.54 -5.56
CA THR A 83 -7.42 5.20 -6.19
C THR A 83 -7.53 6.70 -6.11
N LYS A 84 -6.41 7.36 -5.79
CA LYS A 84 -6.29 8.80 -5.56
C LYS A 84 -6.75 9.64 -6.76
N TYR A 85 -6.46 9.19 -7.97
CA TYR A 85 -6.65 9.98 -9.20
C TYR A 85 -7.97 9.68 -9.95
N ARG A 86 -8.88 8.87 -9.39
CA ARG A 86 -10.17 8.54 -10.04
C ARG A 86 -11.29 9.55 -9.78
N LEU A 87 -11.06 10.57 -8.94
CA LEU A 87 -12.05 11.62 -8.65
C LEU A 87 -11.55 13.03 -9.02
N LEU A 88 -11.13 13.22 -10.28
CA LEU A 88 -11.15 14.56 -10.86
C LEU A 88 -11.92 14.51 -12.19
N PRO A 89 -13.24 14.73 -12.19
CA PRO A 89 -13.79 15.51 -13.28
C PRO A 89 -13.05 16.85 -13.30
N GLN A 90 -12.47 17.22 -14.43
CA GLN A 90 -11.97 18.57 -14.66
C GLN A 90 -13.18 19.52 -14.53
N GLY A 91 -13.39 20.10 -13.35
CA GLY A 91 -14.56 20.93 -13.07
C GLY A 91 -14.44 21.62 -11.72
N ASN A 92 -14.19 22.92 -11.79
CA ASN A 92 -14.13 23.94 -10.73
C ASN A 92 -14.67 23.57 -9.33
N GLY A 93 -13.86 23.91 -8.32
CA GLY A 93 -14.35 24.45 -7.05
C GLY A 93 -14.16 23.55 -5.84
N HIS A 94 -13.21 23.93 -4.98
CA HIS A 94 -13.09 23.60 -3.56
C HIS A 94 -13.47 22.17 -3.13
N SER A 95 -12.49 21.28 -3.07
CA SER A 95 -12.63 20.01 -2.34
C SER A 95 -11.77 20.02 -1.07
N ARG A 96 -12.45 20.09 0.08
CA ARG A 96 -11.91 19.87 1.42
C ARG A 96 -11.71 18.36 1.59
N TYR A 97 -10.49 17.91 1.77
CA TYR A 97 -10.20 16.51 2.08
C TYR A 97 -10.58 16.21 3.54
N MET A 98 -11.51 15.28 3.75
CA MET A 98 -11.64 14.55 5.01
C MET A 98 -10.61 13.42 4.99
N VAL A 99 -9.60 13.58 5.83
CA VAL A 99 -8.72 12.50 6.30
C VAL A 99 -9.49 11.71 7.35
N TRP A 100 -9.45 10.38 7.25
CA TRP A 100 -9.85 9.46 8.31
C TRP A 100 -8.84 9.50 9.45
#